data_AF-A0A967GLZ1-F1
#
_entry.id   AF-A0A967GLZ1-F1
#
_cell.length_a   1.000
_cell.length_b   1.000
_cell.length_c   1.000
_cell.angle_alpha   90.00
_cell.angle_beta   90.00
_cell.angle_gamma   90.00
#
_symmetry.space_group_name_H-M   'P 1'
#
loop_
_entity.id
_entity.type
_entity.pdbx_description
1 polymer ?
#
loop_
_entity_poly.entity_id
_entity_poly.type
_entity_poly.pdbx_seq_one_letter_code
_entity_poly.pdbx_strand_id
1 'polypeptide(L)' 'EAWCAGHTGYPMVDACMRALHGSGWINFRMRAMLMSFASYHLWLHWRPTSVYLARLFLDYEP' A
#
# COMPACT_ATOMS: atom_id res chain seq x y z
N GLU A 1 7.11 -5.13 -7.22
CA GLU A 1 7.57 -3.84 -7.81
C GLU A 1 6.41 -3.02 -8.38
N ALA A 2 5.59 -3.55 -9.30
CA ALA A 2 4.44 -2.83 -9.86
C ALA A 2 3.45 -2.30 -8.80
N TRP A 3 3.13 -3.08 -7.76
CA TRP A 3 2.28 -2.64 -6.66
C TRP A 3 2.91 -1.51 -5.85
N CYS A 4 4.19 -1.64 -5.47
CA CYS A 4 4.93 -0.60 -4.77
C CYS A 4 4.88 0.73 -5.53
N ALA A 5 5.03 0.72 -6.86
CA ALA A 5 5.04 1.90 -7.71
C ALA A 5 3.64 2.42 -8.11
N GLY A 6 2.56 1.73 -7.75
CA GLY A 6 1.20 2.10 -8.18
C GLY A 6 0.96 1.93 -9.69
N HIS A 7 1.44 0.82 -10.27
CA HIS A 7 1.25 0.44 -11.67
C HIS A 7 0.60 -0.95 -11.79
N THR A 8 -0.40 -1.24 -10.96
CA THR A 8 -1.11 -2.53 -10.94
C THR A 8 -2.17 -2.64 -12.02
N GLY A 9 -2.60 -1.52 -12.61
CA GLY A 9 -3.72 -1.47 -13.54
C GLY A 9 -5.08 -1.35 -12.85
N TYR A 10 -5.10 -1.31 -11.50
CA TYR A 10 -6.30 -1.08 -10.70
C TYR A 10 -6.34 0.38 -10.24
N PRO A 11 -7.23 1.24 -10.80
CA PRO A 11 -7.15 2.68 -10.60
C PRO A 11 -7.15 3.11 -9.13
N MET A 12 -7.97 2.48 -8.30
CA MET A 12 -8.08 2.80 -6.87
C MET A 12 -6.81 2.41 -6.09
N VAL A 13 -6.23 1.24 -6.37
CA VAL A 13 -4.99 0.77 -5.73
C VAL A 13 -3.83 1.67 -6.14
N ASP A 14 -3.73 1.97 -7.42
CA ASP A 14 -2.67 2.81 -7.99
C ASP A 14 -2.76 4.25 -7.50
N ALA A 15 -3.97 4.79 -7.34
CA ALA A 15 -4.18 6.12 -6.75
C ALA A 15 -3.76 6.14 -5.27
N CYS A 16 -4.11 5.11 -4.49
CA CYS A 16 -3.74 5.03 -3.07
C CYS A 16 -2.22 4.91 -2.87
N MET A 17 -1.54 4.10 -3.68
CA MET A 17 -0.07 3.97 -3.60
C MET A 17 0.63 5.28 -3.96
N ARG A 18 0.18 5.95 -5.02
CA ARG A 18 0.74 7.27 -5.41
C ARG A 18 0.42 8.37 -4.41
N ALA A 19 -0.79 8.37 -3.85
CA ALA A 19 -1.14 9.28 -2.76
C ALA A 19 -0.23 9.05 -1.55
N LEU A 20 -0.02 7.80 -1.16
CA LEU A 20 0.85 7.43 -0.05
C LEU A 20 2.31 7.85 -0.30
N HIS A 21 2.83 7.75 -1.52
CA HIS A 21 4.16 8.26 -1.87
C HIS A 21 4.28 9.79 -1.81
N GLY A 22 3.22 10.51 -2.18
CA GLY A 22 3.24 11.97 -2.21
C GLY A 22 2.96 12.63 -0.86
N SER A 23 2.03 12.08 -0.06
CA SER A 23 1.58 12.67 1.21
C SER A 23 2.07 11.93 2.45
N GLY A 24 2.49 10.66 2.33
CA GLY A 24 2.78 9.80 3.48
C GLY A 24 1.55 9.43 4.32
N TRP A 25 0.33 9.71 3.82
CA TRP A 25 -0.91 9.48 4.56
C TRP A 25 -2.07 9.05 3.64
N ILE A 26 -2.80 8.03 4.10
CA ILE A 26 -4.09 7.62 3.57
C ILE A 26 -4.99 7.16 4.71
N ASN A 27 -6.31 7.24 4.52
CA ASN A 27 -7.27 6.80 5.54
C ASN A 27 -7.18 5.29 5.82
N PHE A 28 -7.69 4.89 6.99
CA PHE A 28 -7.65 3.50 7.45
C PHE A 28 -8.21 2.48 6.45
N ARG A 29 -9.34 2.78 5.80
CA ARG A 29 -10.00 1.87 4.86
C ARG A 29 -9.10 1.60 3.64
N MET A 30 -8.38 2.61 3.16
CA MET A 30 -7.43 2.44 2.06
C MET A 30 -6.18 1.66 2.47
N ARG A 31 -5.70 1.83 3.72
CA ARG A 31 -4.59 1.00 4.26
C ARG A 31 -4.97 -0.48 4.27
N ALA A 32 -6.16 -0.80 4.78
CA ALA A 32 -6.68 -2.16 4.79
C ALA A 32 -6.88 -2.72 3.38
N MET A 33 -7.38 -1.90 2.45
CA MET A 33 -7.54 -2.29 1.04
C MET A 33 -6.19 -2.65 0.40
N LEU A 34 -5.15 -1.84 0.60
CA LEU A 34 -3.81 -2.10 0.06
C LEU A 34 -3.24 -3.43 0.56
N MET A 35 -3.35 -3.71 1.86
CA MET A 35 -2.88 -4.99 2.43
C MET A 35 -3.68 -6.20 1.94
N SER A 36 -5.01 -6.08 1.86
CA SER A 36 -5.87 -7.14 1.33
C SER A 36 -5.59 -7.40 -0.16
N PHE A 37 -5.39 -6.34 -0.95
CA PHE A 37 -5.07 -6.48 -2.37
C PHE A 37 -3.72 -7.19 -2.56
N ALA A 38 -2.69 -6.76 -1.82
CA ALA A 38 -1.38 -7.40 -1.86
C ALA A 38 -1.45 -8.89 -1.47
N SER A 39 -2.21 -9.24 -0.43
CA SER A 39 -2.26 -10.61 0.10
C SER A 39 -3.13 -11.55 -0.74
N TYR A 40 -4.28 -11.08 -1.22
CA TYR A 40 -5.28 -11.95 -1.89
C TYR A 40 -5.28 -11.86 -3.41
N HIS A 41 -5.06 -10.67 -3.98
CA HIS A 41 -5.06 -10.52 -5.44
C HIS A 41 -3.68 -10.81 -6.03
N LEU A 42 -2.63 -10.32 -5.35
CA LEU A 42 -1.24 -10.50 -5.81
C LEU A 42 -0.53 -11.69 -5.15
N TRP A 43 -1.16 -12.35 -4.17
CA TRP A 43 -0.58 -13.48 -3.43
C TRP A 43 0.80 -13.17 -2.83
N LEU A 44 1.04 -11.90 -2.46
CA LEU A 44 2.28 -11.47 -1.86
C LEU A 44 2.28 -11.80 -0.38
N HIS A 45 3.45 -12.18 0.14
CA HIS A 45 3.62 -12.38 1.57
C HIS A 45 3.34 -11.08 2.33
N TRP A 46 2.59 -11.18 3.43
CA TRP A 46 2.14 -10.03 4.20
C TRP A 46 3.28 -9.28 4.89
N ARG A 47 4.37 -9.98 5.28
CA ARG A 47 5.47 -9.37 6.05
C ARG A 47 6.30 -8.35 5.25
N PRO A 48 6.78 -8.63 4.02
CA PRO A 48 7.46 -7.60 3.22
C PRO A 48 6.56 -6.41 2.88
N THR A 49 5.28 -6.66 2.61
CA THR A 49 4.32 -5.62 2.22
C THR A 49 3.95 -4.73 3.41
N SER A 50 3.78 -5.29 4.61
CA SER A 50 3.55 -4.51 5.83
C SER A 50 4.76 -3.64 6.18
N VAL A 51 5.98 -4.18 6.12
CA VAL A 51 7.22 -3.42 6.36
C VAL A 51 7.39 -2.31 5.33
N TYR A 52 7.03 -2.57 4.06
CA TYR A 52 7.08 -1.55 3.02
C TYR A 52 6.10 -0.39 3.30
N LEU A 53 4.84 -0.69 3.63
CA LEU A 53 3.85 0.34 3.94
C LEU A 53 4.20 1.12 5.21
N ALA A 54 4.69 0.44 6.25
CA ALA A 54 5.12 1.06 7.49
C ALA A 54 6.16 2.17 7.27
N ARG A 55 7.10 1.98 6.33
CA ARG A 55 8.11 2.98 5.98
C ARG A 55 7.57 4.21 5.27
N LEU A 56 6.39 4.12 4.67
CA LEU A 56 5.77 5.23 3.94
C LEU A 56 4.85 6.07 4.83
N PHE A 57 4.37 5.49 5.92
CA PHE A 57 3.47 6.18 6.84
C PHE A 57 4.22 7.12 7.77
N LEU A 58 3.84 8.39 7.76
CA LEU A 58 4.39 9.40 8.68
C LEU A 58 4.00 9.15 10.14
N ASP A 59 2.90 8.41 10.36
CA ASP A 59 2.32 8.09 11.65
C ASP A 59 2.69 6.69 12.16
N TYR A 60 3.77 6.10 11.64
CA TYR A 60 4.22 4.77 12.05
C TYR A 60 5.03 4.82 13.36
N GLU A 61 4.46 4.29 14.44
CA GLU A 61 5.17 3.94 15.67
C GLU A 61 5.46 2.42 15.69
N PRO A 62 6.71 1.97 16.02
CA PRO A 62 7.12 0.57 15.98
C PRO A 62 6.38 -0.38 16.93
#